data_AF-A0A949CUV4-F1
#
_entry.id   AF-A0A949CUV4-F1
#
_cell.length_a   1.000
_cell.length_b   1.000
_cell.length_c   1.000
_cell.angle_alpha   90.00
_cell.angle_beta   90.00
_cell.angle_gamma   90.00
#
_symmetry.space_group_name_H-M   'P 1'
#
loop_
_entity.id
_entity.type
_entity.pdbx_description
1 polymer ?
#
loop_
_entity_poly.entity_id
_entity_poly.type
_entity_poly.pdbx_seq_one_letter_code
_entity_poly.pdbx_strand_id
1 'polypeptide(L)'
;MTLGSTIVDANHNEANSALRRGCSAYRRRQNLYAKNREGLQRAVTVQRLVHNWVRPHVGLGKHQIPAMAIGLYHRRISILELLSLRGFSSLTP
;
A
#
# COMPACT_ATOMS: atom_id res chain seq x y z
N MET A 1 27.45 5.40 17.82
CA MET A 1 26.91 5.00 16.49
C MET A 1 26.11 3.72 16.74
N THR A 2 24.79 3.76 16.81
CA THR A 2 23.88 3.44 15.69
C THR A 2 22.48 4.07 15.91
N LEU A 3 22.35 5.39 15.73
CA LEU A 3 21.05 6.08 15.73
C LEU A 3 20.11 5.67 14.57
N GLY A 4 20.61 4.88 13.60
CA GLY A 4 19.88 4.48 12.40
C GLY A 4 19.01 3.22 12.55
N SER A 5 19.31 2.29 13.46
CA SER A 5 18.51 1.06 13.59
C SER A 5 17.19 1.32 14.29
N THR A 6 17.20 2.01 15.43
CA THR A 6 16.00 2.24 16.25
C THR A 6 14.93 3.06 15.55
N ILE A 7 15.32 4.01 14.69
CA ILE A 7 14.39 4.84 13.91
C ILE A 7 13.74 4.01 12.80
N VAL A 8 14.52 3.17 12.12
CA VAL A 8 14.00 2.26 11.09
C VAL A 8 13.07 1.23 11.71
N ASP A 9 13.42 0.70 12.89
CA ASP A 9 12.61 -0.25 13.65
C ASP A 9 11.32 0.39 14.18
N ALA A 10 11.37 1.65 14.65
CA ALA A 10 10.22 2.41 15.09
C ALA A 10 9.27 2.74 13.93
N ASN A 11 9.80 3.24 12.81
CA ASN A 11 9.02 3.55 11.61
C ASN A 11 8.38 2.27 11.03
N HIS A 12 9.11 1.15 11.06
CA HIS A 12 8.60 -0.15 10.64
C HIS A 12 7.46 -0.63 11.54
N ASN A 13 7.61 -0.48 12.86
CA ASN A 13 6.57 -0.85 13.82
C ASN A 13 5.33 0.06 13.72
N GLU A 14 5.53 1.36 13.50
CA GLU A 14 4.45 2.33 13.31
C GLU A 14 3.66 2.04 12.03
N ALA A 15 4.34 1.76 10.91
CA ALA A 15 3.70 1.33 9.67
C ALA A 15 2.89 0.04 9.86
N ASN A 16 3.44 -0.95 10.57
CA ASN A 16 2.72 -2.18 10.92
C ASN A 16 1.49 -1.91 11.80
N SER A 17 1.58 -0.98 12.75
CA SER A 17 0.46 -0.58 13.61
C SER A 17 -0.66 0.11 12.82
N ALA A 18 -0.31 0.95 11.85
CA ALA A 18 -1.26 1.65 10.98
C ALA A 18 -2.01 0.67 10.08
N LEU A 19 -1.31 -0.31 9.50
CA LEU A 19 -1.91 -1.41 8.74
C LEU A 19 -2.89 -2.22 9.60
N ARG A 20 -2.49 -2.59 10.82
CA ARG A 20 -3.35 -3.33 11.76
C ARG A 20 -4.62 -2.57 12.14
N ARG A 21 -4.52 -1.23 12.31
CA ARG A 21 -5.67 -0.34 12.57
C ARG A 21 -6.59 -0.24 11.35
N GLY A 22 -6.04 -0.06 10.16
CA GLY A 22 -6.81 0.00 8.90
C GLY A 22 -7.55 -1.30 8.58
N CYS A 23 -6.98 -2.45 8.95
CA CYS A 23 -7.61 -3.76 8.76
C CYS A 23 -8.49 -4.20 9.94
N SER A 24 -8.66 -3.39 11.00
CA SER A 24 -9.43 -3.77 12.20
C SER A 24 -10.93 -3.99 11.89
N ALA A 25 -11.50 -3.19 10.99
CA ALA A 25 -12.88 -3.34 10.52
C ALA A 25 -13.07 -4.62 9.66
N TYR A 26 -12.04 -5.01 8.90
CA TYR A 26 -12.04 -6.27 8.15
C TYR A 26 -11.92 -7.50 9.07
N ARG A 27 -11.17 -7.39 10.18
CA ARG A 27 -11.00 -8.48 11.16
C ARG A 27 -12.26 -8.84 11.94
N ARG A 28 -13.16 -7.88 12.21
CA ARG A 28 -14.38 -8.14 13.00
C ARG A 28 -15.50 -8.85 12.24
N ARG A 29 -15.46 -8.90 10.90
CA ARG A 29 -16.45 -9.64 10.08
C ARG A 29 -15.87 -10.83 9.31
N GLN A 30 -14.56 -10.90 9.12
CA GLN A 30 -13.93 -11.97 8.33
C GLN A 30 -12.59 -12.40 8.95
N ASN A 31 -12.65 -13.29 9.95
CA ASN A 31 -11.52 -14.11 10.34
C ASN A 31 -11.28 -15.20 9.28
N LEU A 32 -10.93 -14.84 8.03
CA LEU A 32 -10.79 -15.87 6.98
C LEU A 32 -9.49 -15.87 6.17
N TYR A 33 -8.72 -14.79 6.04
CA TYR A 33 -7.51 -14.86 5.19
C TYR A 33 -6.28 -14.19 5.79
N ALA A 34 -5.52 -14.97 6.57
CA ALA A 34 -4.05 -14.93 6.67
C ALA A 34 -3.53 -15.98 7.70
N LYS A 35 -4.04 -17.22 7.69
CA LYS A 35 -3.46 -18.30 8.51
C LYS A 35 -2.19 -18.91 7.89
N ASN A 36 -1.93 -18.63 6.62
CA ASN A 36 -0.75 -19.07 5.88
C ASN A 36 -0.05 -17.88 5.20
N ARG A 37 1.23 -18.07 4.89
CA ARG A 37 2.11 -17.07 4.27
C ARG A 37 1.53 -16.53 2.96
N GLU A 38 0.90 -17.38 2.17
CA GLU A 38 0.30 -17.00 0.89
C GLU A 38 -0.86 -16.02 1.05
N GLY A 39 -1.78 -16.28 1.98
CA GLY A 39 -2.90 -15.38 2.27
C GLY A 39 -2.43 -14.02 2.78
N LEU A 40 -1.42 -14.00 3.65
CA LEU A 40 -0.79 -12.76 4.10
C LEU A 40 -0.15 -12.01 2.93
N GLN A 41 0.59 -12.70 2.06
CA GLN A 41 1.24 -12.08 0.92
C GLN A 41 0.23 -11.46 -0.04
N ARG A 42 -0.90 -12.14 -0.32
CA ARG A 42 -1.98 -11.57 -1.14
C ARG A 42 -2.54 -10.28 -0.53
N ALA A 43 -2.83 -10.27 0.77
CA ALA A 43 -3.37 -9.09 1.44
C ALA A 43 -2.38 -7.91 1.41
N VAL A 44 -1.10 -8.17 1.69
CA VAL A 44 -0.03 -7.17 1.62
C VAL A 44 0.16 -6.65 0.19
N THR A 45 0.11 -7.53 -0.82
CA THR A 45 0.21 -7.14 -2.23
C THR A 45 -0.92 -6.19 -2.62
N VAL A 46 -2.18 -6.51 -2.28
CA VAL A 46 -3.33 -5.64 -2.56
C VAL A 46 -3.18 -4.28 -1.86
N GLN A 47 -2.77 -4.29 -0.58
CA GLN A 47 -2.55 -3.05 0.16
C GLN A 47 -1.48 -2.17 -0.50
N ARG A 48 -0.35 -2.77 -0.94
CA ARG A 48 0.73 -2.05 -1.62
C ARG A 48 0.29 -1.45 -2.94
N LEU A 49 -0.49 -2.19 -3.75
CA LEU A 49 -1.04 -1.67 -5.00
C LEU A 49 -1.92 -0.45 -4.75
N VAL A 50 -2.86 -0.55 -3.80
CA VAL A 50 -3.77 0.55 -3.47
C VAL A 50 -3.02 1.76 -2.91
N HIS A 51 -2.04 1.54 -2.03
CA HIS A 51 -1.25 2.59 -1.42
C HIS A 51 -0.37 3.33 -2.45
N ASN A 52 0.30 2.60 -3.33
CA ASN A 52 1.25 3.19 -4.28
C ASN A 52 0.57 3.86 -5.47
N TRP A 53 -0.57 3.32 -5.93
CA TRP A 53 -1.14 3.68 -7.23
C TRP A 53 -2.53 4.35 -7.16
N VAL A 54 -3.30 4.14 -6.09
CA VAL A 54 -4.71 4.59 -6.03
C VAL A 54 -4.91 5.70 -5.03
N ARG A 55 -4.47 5.51 -3.78
CA ARG A 55 -4.80 6.39 -2.64
C ARG A 55 -3.81 7.55 -2.51
N PRO A 56 -4.27 8.82 -2.45
CA PRO A 56 -3.39 9.94 -2.14
C PRO A 56 -2.70 9.71 -0.81
N HIS A 57 -1.42 10.03 -0.76
CA HIS A 57 -0.61 9.92 0.44
C HIS A 57 -0.59 11.26 1.16
N VAL A 58 -0.99 11.26 2.43
CA VAL A 58 -1.06 12.48 3.24
C VAL A 58 0.32 13.17 3.36
N GLY A 59 1.40 12.37 3.45
CA GLY A 59 2.77 12.90 3.55
C GLY A 59 3.42 13.34 2.23
N LEU A 60 2.76 13.19 1.08
CA LEU A 60 3.29 13.61 -0.24
C LEU A 60 2.60 14.88 -0.78
N GLY A 61 1.76 15.52 0.04
CA GLY A 61 0.98 16.68 -0.38
C GLY A 61 -0.36 16.31 -1.02
N LYS A 62 -1.17 17.33 -1.32
CA LYS A 62 -2.56 17.14 -1.73
C LYS A 62 -2.63 16.39 -3.07
N HIS A 63 -3.39 15.29 -3.09
CA HIS A 63 -3.65 14.47 -4.28
C HIS A 63 -2.45 13.72 -4.91
N GLN A 64 -1.28 13.69 -4.26
CA GLN A 64 -0.12 12.92 -4.77
C GLN A 64 -0.11 11.48 -4.24
N ILE A 65 0.31 10.53 -5.07
CA ILE A 65 0.51 9.12 -4.70
C ILE A 65 2.01 8.79 -4.73
N PRO A 66 2.46 7.73 -4.03
CA PRO A 66 3.87 7.33 -4.05
C PRO A 66 4.44 7.14 -5.45
N ALA A 67 3.72 6.47 -6.36
CA ALA A 67 4.17 6.27 -7.74
C ALA A 67 4.39 7.59 -8.51
N MET A 68 3.61 8.64 -8.19
CA MET A 68 3.80 9.98 -8.76
C MET A 68 5.02 10.68 -8.18
N ALA A 69 5.24 10.57 -6.87
CA ALA A 69 6.36 11.23 -6.20
C ALA A 69 7.73 10.72 -6.68
N ILE A 70 7.81 9.46 -7.09
CA ILE A 70 9.03 8.86 -7.65
C ILE A 70 9.11 8.94 -9.18
N GLY A 71 8.15 9.61 -9.83
CA GLY A 71 8.17 9.83 -11.29
C GLY A 71 7.79 8.62 -12.14
N LEU A 72 7.23 7.55 -11.56
CA LEU A 72 6.78 6.37 -12.32
C LEU A 72 5.44 6.61 -13.05
N TYR A 73 4.65 7.60 -12.60
CA TYR A 73 3.35 7.89 -13.19
C TYR A 73 2.94 9.35 -13.00
N HIS A 74 2.14 9.89 -13.91
CA HIS A 74 1.75 11.30 -13.86
C HIS A 74 0.37 11.55 -13.25
N ARG A 75 -0.44 10.50 -13.08
CA ARG A 75 -1.80 10.61 -12.55
C ARG A 75 -2.09 9.53 -11.53
N ARG A 76 -3.25 9.60 -10.89
CA ARG A 76 -3.76 8.51 -10.08
C ARG A 76 -4.51 7.52 -10.96
N ILE A 77 -4.44 6.24 -10.63
CA ILE A 77 -5.34 5.24 -11.20
C ILE A 77 -6.50 4.96 -10.24
N SER A 78 -7.68 4.75 -10.81
CA SER A 78 -8.84 4.28 -10.07
C SER A 78 -8.70 2.79 -9.71
N ILE A 79 -9.53 2.32 -8.76
CA ILE A 79 -9.60 0.89 -8.43
C ILE A 79 -10.05 0.08 -9.66
N LEU A 80 -11.00 0.60 -10.44
CA LEU A 80 -11.48 -0.09 -11.64
C LEU A 80 -10.38 -0.25 -12.67
N GLU A 81 -9.61 0.80 -12.93
CA GLU A 81 -8.45 0.73 -13.81
C GLU A 81 -7.45 -0.30 -13.28
N LEU A 82 -7.05 -0.20 -12.01
CA LEU A 82 -6.10 -1.14 -11.39
C LEU A 82 -6.52 -2.61 -11.57
N LEU A 83 -7.81 -2.92 -11.40
CA LEU A 83 -8.35 -4.28 -11.55
C LEU A 83 -8.51 -4.71 -13.02
N SER A 84 -8.54 -3.75 -13.94
CA SER A 84 -8.67 -3.98 -15.39
C SER A 84 -7.31 -4.02 -16.10
N LEU A 85 -6.22 -3.62 -15.44
CA LEU A 85 -4.86 -3.69 -15.97
C LEU A 85 -4.47 -5.15 -16.23
N ARG A 86 -4.06 -5.43 -17.47
CA ARG A 86 -3.49 -6.72 -17.86
C ARG A 86 -1.95 -6.74 -17.80
N GLY A 87 -1.32 -5.59 -17.59
CA GLY A 87 0.14 -5.43 -17.50
C GLY A 87 0.59 -3.96 -17.51
N PHE A 88 1.89 -3.70 -17.32
CA PHE A 88 2.43 -2.34 -17.26
C PHE A 88 2.36 -1.58 -18.60
N SER A 89 2.32 -2.28 -19.73
CA SER A 89 2.13 -1.69 -21.06
C SER A 89 0.78 -0.97 -21.22
N SER A 90 -0.19 -1.23 -20.33
CA SER A 90 -1.48 -0.52 -20.32
C SER A 90 -1.50 0.75 -19.46
N LEU A 91 -0.36 1.15 -18.88
CA LEU A 91 -0.24 2.35 -18.06
C LEU A 91 0.35 3.53 -18.84
N THR A 92 1.29 3.31 -19.75
CA THR A 92 1.89 4.34 -20.60
C THR A 92 0.99 4.63 -21.82
N PRO A 93 0.73 5.90 -22.17
CA PRO A 93 0.06 6.27 -23.42
C PRO A 93 0.80 5.75 -24.66
#